data_AF-A0AB37Z3I4-F1
#
_entry.id   AF-A0AB37Z3I4-F1
#
_cell.length_a   1.000
_cell.length_b   1.000
_cell.length_c   1.000
_cell.angle_alpha   90.00
_cell.angle_beta   90.00
_cell.angle_gamma   90.00
#
_symmetry.space_group_name_H-M   'P 1'
#
loop_
_entity.id
_entity.type
_entity.pdbx_description
1 polymer ?
#
loop_
_entity_poly.entity_id
_entity_poly.type
_entity_poly.pdbx_seq_one_letter_code
_entity_poly.pdbx_strand_id
1 'polypeptide(L)' 'MNLLEHLQPLPTELLNAMAKGEVDTQAIAAQLMASRGLDREGKWVGFEKAKEAWRV' A
#
# COMPACT_ATOMS: atom_id res chain seq x y z
N MET A 1 0.97 -14.61 -6.26
CA MET A 1 1.96 -13.96 -5.38
C MET A 1 1.80 -14.57 -3.99
N ASN A 2 2.86 -15.09 -3.37
CA ASN A 2 2.80 -15.62 -2.00
C ASN A 2 3.00 -14.47 -1.00
N LEU A 3 1.93 -14.02 -0.35
CA LEU A 3 2.00 -12.88 0.58
C LEU A 3 2.88 -13.17 1.80
N LEU A 4 2.97 -14.43 2.25
CA LEU A 4 3.77 -14.77 3.43
C LEU A 4 5.26 -14.56 3.17
N GLU A 5 5.75 -14.94 1.99
CA GLU A 5 7.15 -14.71 1.58
C GLU A 5 7.48 -13.21 1.48
N HIS A 6 6.52 -12.38 1.07
CA HIS A 6 6.73 -10.93 0.96
C HIS A 6 6.62 -10.18 2.29
N LEU A 7 5.87 -10.73 3.27
CA LEU A 7 5.73 -10.12 4.59
C LEU A 7 6.78 -10.61 5.60
N GLN A 8 7.36 -11.80 5.40
CA GLN A 8 8.42 -12.36 6.25
C GLN A 8 9.61 -11.42 6.54
N PRO A 9 10.14 -10.64 5.58
CA PRO A 9 11.26 -9.73 5.85
C PRO A 9 10.88 -8.43 6.57
N LEU A 10 9.59 -8.17 6.84
CA LEU A 10 9.17 -6.96 7.53
C LEU A 10 9.57 -6.98 9.02
N PRO A 11 9.83 -5.82 9.64
CA PRO A 11 10.10 -5.72 11.07
C PRO A 11 8.97 -6.33 11.92
N THR A 12 9.33 -7.00 13.02
CA THR A 12 8.37 -7.67 13.91
C THR A 12 7.34 -6.70 14.47
N GLU A 13 7.75 -5.47 14.82
CA GLU A 13 6.87 -4.43 15.36
C GLU A 13 5.81 -4.02 14.33
N LEU A 14 6.19 -3.92 13.05
CA LEU A 14 5.26 -3.61 11.97
C LEU A 14 4.26 -4.75 11.78
N LEU A 15 4.72 -6.00 11.71
CA LEU A 15 3.84 -7.17 11.58
C LEU A 15 2.85 -7.26 12.75
N ASN A 16 3.30 -6.96 13.97
CA ASN A 16 2.46 -6.94 15.17
C ASN A 16 1.38 -5.85 15.10
N ALA A 17 1.75 -4.62 14.71
CA ALA A 17 0.80 -3.53 14.53
C ALA A 17 -0.24 -3.84 13.45
N MET A 18 0.19 -4.44 12.33
CA MET A 18 -0.70 -4.90 11.26
C MET A 18 -1.69 -5.97 11.76
N ALA A 19 -1.19 -6.96 12.50
CA ALA A 19 -2.01 -8.06 13.02
C ALA A 19 -3.07 -7.59 14.04
N LYS A 20 -2.78 -6.54 14.79
CA LYS A 20 -3.70 -5.92 15.75
C LYS A 20 -4.66 -4.90 15.12
N GLY A 21 -4.46 -4.53 13.85
CA GLY A 21 -5.21 -3.46 13.20
C GLY A 21 -4.86 -2.05 13.72
N GLU A 22 -3.69 -1.88 14.33
CA GLU A 22 -3.20 -0.59 14.82
C GLU A 22 -2.73 0.34 13.67
N VAL A 23 -2.55 -0.22 12.47
CA VAL A 23 -2.19 0.50 11.25
C VAL A 23 -3.16 0.17 10.11
N ASP A 24 -3.59 1.20 9.38
CA ASP A 24 -4.39 1.03 8.15
C ASP A 24 -3.46 0.72 6.97
N THR A 25 -3.11 -0.55 6.82
CA THR A 25 -2.23 -1.04 5.76
C THR A 25 -2.78 -0.78 4.36
N GLN A 26 -4.11 -0.72 4.21
CA GLN A 26 -4.75 -0.43 2.94
C GLN A 26 -4.56 1.04 2.55
N ALA A 27 -4.75 1.97 3.50
CA ALA A 27 -4.51 3.38 3.28
C ALA A 27 -3.03 3.67 2.95
N ILE A 28 -2.09 3.03 3.65
CA ILE A 28 -0.66 3.17 3.35
C ILE A 28 -0.32 2.62 1.95
N ALA A 29 -0.85 1.44 1.60
CA ALA A 29 -0.66 0.89 0.26
C ALA A 29 -1.22 1.80 -0.84
N ALA A 30 -2.40 2.40 -0.62
CA ALA A 30 -3.01 3.37 -1.54
C ALA A 30 -2.12 4.61 -1.72
N GLN A 31 -1.59 5.18 -0.64
CA GLN A 31 -0.65 6.30 -0.72
C GLN A 31 0.63 5.94 -1.49
N LEU A 32 1.17 4.74 -1.29
CA LEU A 32 2.34 4.26 -2.04
C LEU A 32 2.02 4.08 -3.53
N MET A 33 0.85 3.54 -3.88
CA MET A 33 0.41 3.41 -5.27
C MET A 33 0.23 4.77 -5.93
N ALA A 34 -0.41 5.73 -5.25
CA ALA A 34 -0.55 7.10 -5.74
C ALA A 34 0.81 7.79 -5.92
N SER A 35 1.72 7.63 -4.97
CA SER A 35 3.09 8.19 -5.03
C SER A 35 3.94 7.56 -6.14
N ARG A 36 3.59 6.35 -6.59
CA ARG A 36 4.18 5.70 -7.77
C ARG A 36 3.50 6.08 -9.08
N GLY A 37 2.44 6.90 -9.03
CA GLY A 37 1.66 7.32 -10.20
C GLY A 37 0.77 6.21 -10.77
N LEU A 38 0.41 5.20 -9.97
CA LEU A 38 -0.38 4.04 -10.39
C LEU A 38 -1.84 4.18 -9.94
N ASP A 39 -2.79 3.84 -10.81
CA ASP A 39 -4.21 3.77 -10.46
C ASP A 39 -4.59 2.45 -9.77
N ARG A 40 -5.89 2.22 -9.57
CA ARG A 40 -6.45 1.01 -8.91
C ARG A 40 -6.29 -0.28 -9.73
N GLU A 41 -6.03 -0.16 -11.02
CA GLU A 41 -5.73 -1.29 -11.90
C GLU A 41 -4.21 -1.53 -12.03
N GLY A 42 -3.40 -0.71 -11.35
CA GLY A 42 -1.94 -0.77 -11.42
C GLY A 42 -1.36 -0.16 -12.69
N LYS A 43 -2.13 0.65 -13.43
CA LYS A 43 -1.65 1.35 -14.63
C LYS A 43 -1.03 2.69 -14.25
N TRP A 44 0.06 3.06 -14.94
CA TRP A 44 0.65 4.38 -14.77
C TRP A 44 -0.24 5.46 -15.40
N VAL A 45 -0.67 6.41 -14.58
CA VAL A 45 -1.56 7.52 -14.96
C VAL A 45 -1.00 8.91 -14.62
N GLY A 46 0.18 8.96 -14.00
CA GLY A 46 0.79 10.17 -13.44
C GLY A 46 0.31 10.48 -12.02
N PHE A 47 1.07 11.30 -11.28
CA PHE A 47 0.88 11.47 -9.83
C PHE A 47 -0.49 12.05 -9.44
N GLU A 48 -0.95 13.12 -10.10
CA GLU A 48 -2.21 13.77 -9.74
C GLU A 48 -3.43 12.88 -10.01
N LYS A 49 -3.48 12.23 -11.17
CA LYS A 49 -4.54 11.27 -11.49
C LYS A 49 -4.54 10.06 -10.57
N ALA A 50 -3.35 9.62 -10.13
CA ALA A 50 -3.23 8.52 -9.19
C ALA A 50 -3.76 8.91 -7.80
N LYS A 51 -3.45 10.12 -7.30
CA LYS A 51 -4.05 10.67 -6.08
C LYS A 51 -5.57 10.71 -6.15
N GLU A 52 -6.14 11.20 -7.26
CA GLU A 52 -7.59 11.19 -7.49
C GLU A 52 -8.17 9.76 -7.47
N ALA A 53 -7.53 8.81 -8.17
CA ALA A 53 -7.97 7.42 -8.23
C ALA A 53 -7.98 6.74 -6.84
N TRP A 54 -7.00 7.04 -5.99
CA TRP A 54 -6.87 6.48 -4.65
C TRP A 54 -7.60 7.30 -3.58
N ARG A 55 -8.02 8.54 -3.89
CA ARG A 55 -8.59 9.52 -2.97
C ARG A 55 -7.65 9.85 -1.80
N VAL A 56 -6.37 10.06 -2.13
CA VAL A 56 -5.28 10.38 -1.19
C VAL A 56 -4.56 11.66 -1.55
#